data_AF-A0A9C9X5Z2-F1
#
_entry.id   AF-A0A9C9X5Z2-F1
#
_cell.length_a   1.000
_cell.length_b   1.000
_cell.length_c   1.000
_cell.angle_alpha   90.00
_cell.angle_beta   90.00
_cell.angle_gamma   90.00
#
_symmetry.space_group_name_H-M   'P 1'
#
loop_
_entity.id
_entity.type
_entity.pdbx_description
1 polymer ?
#
loop_
_entity_poly.entity_id
_entity_poly.type
_entity_poly.pdbx_seq_one_letter_code
_entity_poly.pdbx_strand_id
1 'polypeptide(L)'
;MDFSYKNTLLLVVIILLHSLAGKSLPAQQTDTLQDTIPDTATLWLTLPADTTAPINVLERSVPNKAFHTGEKLSFVVRYGFLHAGNATMEVKEIVPVKDRRAFRIVSTARSKKTFDFFFKVRDRVESLLDTAGLFSWRFNKTLREGAYKFDLNVDYDQYRGKAFVELIRYHNTNPLTVKKKEHLMVPIPPYTLDILDAFYFVRTQNLRVGMPLYINNHDNKKVYKLKVLVQKRETVKVKAGKFR
;
A
#
# COMPACT_ATOMS: atom_id res chain seq x y z
N MET A 1 -22.65 20.30 5.07
CA MET A 1 -22.42 20.60 3.64
C MET A 1 -21.56 19.49 3.07
N ASP A 2 -22.18 18.64 2.26
CA ASP A 2 -21.61 17.47 1.60
C ASP A 2 -20.40 17.80 0.72
N PHE A 3 -19.29 17.09 0.93
CA PHE A 3 -18.20 17.04 -0.05
C PHE A 3 -18.11 15.62 -0.62
N SER A 4 -18.78 15.48 -1.76
CA SER A 4 -18.77 14.32 -2.65
C SER A 4 -17.35 14.04 -3.17
N TYR A 5 -16.74 12.95 -2.70
CA TYR A 5 -15.43 12.48 -3.17
C TYR A 5 -15.57 11.81 -4.55
N LYS A 6 -15.37 12.58 -5.61
CA LYS A 6 -15.17 12.07 -6.97
C LYS A 6 -13.66 11.85 -7.22
N ASN A 7 -13.28 10.58 -7.42
CA ASN A 7 -12.18 10.05 -8.25
C ASN A 7 -11.52 8.84 -7.56
N THR A 8 -11.84 7.63 -8.03
CA THR A 8 -11.46 6.35 -7.41
C THR A 8 -10.00 5.92 -7.69
N LEU A 9 -9.24 6.67 -8.49
CA LEU A 9 -7.77 6.56 -8.57
C LEU A 9 -7.04 7.34 -7.48
N LEU A 10 -7.75 8.19 -6.73
CA LEU A 10 -7.20 9.02 -5.66
C LEU A 10 -6.98 8.25 -4.36
N LEU A 11 -7.53 7.03 -4.21
CA LEU A 11 -7.54 6.31 -2.93
C LEU A 11 -6.13 5.96 -2.43
N VAL A 12 -5.18 5.65 -3.33
CA VAL A 12 -3.80 5.32 -2.92
C VAL A 12 -2.98 6.56 -2.60
N VAL A 13 -3.19 7.65 -3.33
CA VAL A 13 -2.57 8.95 -3.01
C VAL A 13 -3.12 9.48 -1.68
N ILE A 14 -4.40 9.24 -1.39
CA ILE A 14 -5.04 9.55 -0.11
C ILE A 14 -4.49 8.70 1.03
N ILE A 15 -4.20 7.40 0.84
CA ILE A 15 -3.58 6.59 1.90
C ILE A 15 -2.15 7.05 2.21
N LEU A 16 -1.39 7.44 1.18
CA LEU A 16 -0.08 8.08 1.36
C LEU A 16 -0.16 9.46 2.02
N LEU A 17 -1.28 10.19 1.93
CA LEU A 17 -1.50 11.49 2.61
C LEU A 17 -2.15 11.35 4.00
N HIS A 18 -3.05 10.39 4.23
CA HIS A 18 -3.71 10.16 5.52
C HIS A 18 -2.80 9.41 6.50
N SER A 19 -1.85 8.61 6.00
CA SER A 19 -0.78 8.05 6.83
C SER A 19 0.14 9.13 7.44
N LEU A 20 0.14 10.36 6.92
CA LEU A 20 0.98 11.47 7.40
C LEU A 20 0.32 12.25 8.56
N ALA A 21 -0.99 12.08 8.78
CA ALA A 21 -1.74 12.87 9.77
C ALA A 21 -1.83 12.22 11.16
N GLY A 22 -1.26 11.03 11.39
CA GLY A 22 -1.25 10.38 12.70
C GLY A 22 -2.62 10.11 13.33
N LYS A 23 -3.72 10.23 12.56
CA LYS A 23 -5.07 9.87 13.01
C LYS A 23 -5.40 8.48 12.49
N SER A 24 -5.64 7.56 13.41
CA SER A 24 -6.32 6.30 13.10
C SER A 24 -7.62 6.61 12.36
N LEU A 25 -7.89 5.87 11.28
CA LEU A 25 -9.22 5.86 10.69
C LEU A 25 -10.22 5.53 11.81
N PRO A 26 -11.32 6.29 11.96
CA PRO A 26 -12.39 5.88 12.85
C PRO A 26 -12.85 4.48 12.41
N ALA A 27 -13.04 3.59 13.38
CA ALA A 27 -13.66 2.30 13.13
C ALA A 27 -14.98 2.57 12.41
N GLN A 28 -15.11 2.12 11.16
CA GLN A 28 -16.40 2.14 10.50
C GLN A 28 -17.28 1.17 11.28
N GLN A 29 -18.27 1.77 11.94
CA GLN A 29 -19.36 1.15 12.66
C GLN A 29 -19.95 0.00 11.83
N THR A 30 -19.81 -1.21 12.35
CA THR A 30 -20.51 -2.40 11.86
C THR A 30 -21.97 -2.28 12.28
N ASP A 31 -22.76 -1.54 11.52
CA ASP A 31 -24.22 -1.62 11.66
C ASP A 31 -24.70 -2.91 11.00
N THR A 32 -25.48 -3.63 11.81
CA THR A 32 -26.18 -4.88 11.55
C THR A 32 -27.03 -4.82 10.28
N LEU A 33 -26.66 -5.64 9.29
CA LEU A 33 -27.59 -6.18 8.29
C LEU A 33 -27.39 -7.68 8.22
N GLN A 34 -27.84 -8.34 9.29
CA GLN A 34 -28.32 -9.70 9.23
C GLN A 34 -29.76 -9.57 8.73
N ASP A 35 -30.02 -9.90 7.46
CA ASP A 35 -31.24 -10.60 7.03
C ASP A 35 -31.38 -10.66 5.50
N THR A 36 -31.79 -11.85 5.06
CA THR A 36 -32.17 -12.29 3.70
C THR A 36 -31.05 -12.79 2.78
N ILE A 37 -30.48 -13.95 3.12
CA ILE A 37 -29.96 -14.89 2.10
C ILE A 37 -31.12 -15.86 1.76
N PRO A 38 -31.59 -15.94 0.50
CA PRO A 38 -32.60 -16.90 0.12
C PRO A 38 -32.06 -18.33 0.19
N ASP A 39 -32.88 -19.17 0.82
CA ASP A 39 -32.70 -20.59 1.04
C ASP A 39 -32.57 -21.34 -0.30
N THR A 40 -31.33 -21.59 -0.72
CA THR A 40 -31.00 -22.52 -1.81
C THR A 40 -29.94 -23.51 -1.32
N ALA A 41 -30.24 -24.12 -0.17
CA ALA A 41 -29.52 -25.26 0.34
C ALA A 41 -29.96 -26.54 -0.40
N THR A 42 -29.35 -26.82 -1.56
CA THR A 42 -29.14 -28.20 -2.06
C THR A 42 -28.26 -28.13 -3.30
N LEU A 43 -26.94 -28.14 -3.11
CA LEU A 43 -25.92 -28.68 -4.02
C LEU A 43 -24.56 -28.60 -3.28
N TRP A 44 -24.49 -29.22 -2.10
CA TRP A 44 -23.21 -29.44 -1.44
C TRP A 44 -22.53 -30.62 -2.13
N LEU A 45 -21.74 -30.32 -3.17
CA LEU A 45 -20.57 -31.17 -3.43
C LEU A 45 -19.76 -31.19 -2.14
N THR A 46 -19.47 -32.40 -1.64
CA THR A 46 -18.50 -32.66 -0.58
C THR A 46 -17.19 -31.95 -0.89
N LEU A 47 -17.03 -30.72 -0.39
CA LEU A 47 -15.71 -30.12 -0.23
C LEU A 47 -14.99 -31.01 0.79
N PRO A 48 -13.85 -31.63 0.44
CA PRO A 48 -13.07 -32.33 1.44
C PRO A 48 -12.75 -31.34 2.55
N ALA A 49 -13.18 -31.69 3.77
CA ALA A 49 -12.69 -31.06 4.97
C ALA A 49 -11.17 -31.20 4.98
N ASP A 50 -10.50 -30.08 5.21
CA ASP A 50 -9.08 -30.01 5.50
C ASP A 50 -8.13 -30.32 4.33
N THR A 51 -7.83 -29.29 3.53
CA THR A 51 -6.56 -29.24 2.79
C THR A 51 -5.60 -28.33 3.55
N THR A 52 -5.08 -28.80 4.68
CA THR A 52 -4.00 -28.18 5.47
C THR A 52 -2.61 -28.41 4.86
N ALA A 53 -2.52 -28.50 3.53
CA ALA A 53 -1.23 -28.48 2.87
C ALA A 53 -0.56 -27.12 3.14
N PRO A 54 0.71 -27.08 3.59
CA PRO A 54 1.39 -25.82 3.83
C PRO A 54 1.40 -25.01 2.53
N ILE A 55 0.88 -23.79 2.58
CA ILE A 55 0.88 -22.89 1.42
C ILE A 55 2.33 -22.63 1.02
N ASN A 56 2.74 -23.13 -0.15
CA ASN A 56 4.03 -22.77 -0.72
C ASN A 56 3.94 -21.38 -1.33
N VAL A 57 4.30 -20.37 -0.54
CA VAL A 57 4.22 -18.96 -0.93
C VAL A 57 4.99 -18.67 -2.23
N LEU A 58 6.02 -19.47 -2.55
CA LEU A 58 6.83 -19.28 -3.74
C LEU A 58 6.17 -19.73 -5.05
N GLU A 59 5.18 -20.60 -4.99
CA GLU A 59 4.54 -21.18 -6.19
C GLU A 59 3.50 -20.24 -6.80
N ARG A 60 3.06 -19.21 -6.07
CA ARG A 60 2.12 -18.25 -6.62
C ARG A 60 2.74 -17.54 -7.81
N SER A 61 1.98 -17.52 -8.91
CA SER A 61 2.26 -16.72 -10.09
C SER A 61 1.07 -15.83 -10.38
N VAL A 62 1.29 -14.51 -10.40
CA VAL A 62 0.28 -13.51 -10.71
C VAL A 62 0.67 -12.84 -12.02
N PRO A 63 -0.11 -13.01 -13.11
CA PRO A 63 0.18 -12.35 -14.38
C PRO A 63 0.20 -10.82 -14.21
N ASN A 64 1.31 -10.18 -14.62
CA ASN A 64 1.44 -8.73 -14.62
C ASN A 64 1.57 -8.21 -16.06
N LYS A 65 0.56 -7.44 -16.49
CA LYS A 65 0.60 -6.63 -17.72
C LYS A 65 0.38 -5.13 -17.42
N ALA A 66 0.32 -4.76 -16.15
CA ALA A 66 -0.18 -3.47 -15.70
C ALA A 66 0.93 -2.44 -15.45
N PHE A 67 2.16 -2.89 -15.22
CA PHE A 67 3.34 -2.06 -15.00
C PHE A 67 4.61 -2.83 -15.37
N HIS A 68 5.71 -2.11 -15.59
CA HIS A 68 7.02 -2.67 -15.87
C HIS A 68 8.12 -1.78 -15.30
N THR A 69 9.36 -2.28 -15.29
CA THR A 69 10.55 -1.50 -14.94
C THR A 69 10.67 -0.24 -15.80
N GLY A 70 10.98 0.89 -15.18
CA GLY A 70 11.04 2.22 -15.81
C GLY A 70 9.72 3.00 -15.74
N GLU A 71 8.60 2.38 -15.33
CA GLU A 71 7.36 3.11 -15.14
C GLU A 71 7.50 4.16 -14.03
N LYS A 72 7.01 5.38 -14.30
CA LYS A 72 6.98 6.48 -13.36
C LYS A 72 5.65 7.21 -13.35
N LEU A 73 4.97 7.17 -12.22
CA LEU A 73 3.80 7.99 -11.93
C LEU A 73 4.24 9.27 -11.25
N SER A 74 3.80 10.43 -11.74
CA SER A 74 4.10 11.74 -11.17
C SER A 74 2.82 12.46 -10.77
N PHE A 75 2.81 13.02 -9.57
CA PHE A 75 1.64 13.62 -8.94
C PHE A 75 1.96 15.03 -8.46
N VAL A 76 0.98 15.92 -8.59
CA VAL A 76 1.00 17.27 -8.03
C VAL A 76 0.14 17.26 -6.77
N VAL A 77 0.76 17.56 -5.63
CA VAL A 77 0.07 17.69 -4.34
C VAL A 77 -0.39 19.14 -4.19
N ARG A 78 -1.70 19.34 -4.01
CA ARG A 78 -2.30 20.67 -3.83
C ARG A 78 -2.91 20.81 -2.43
N TYR A 79 -2.82 22.00 -1.87
CA TYR A 79 -3.55 22.43 -0.68
C TYR A 79 -4.47 23.59 -1.08
N GLY A 80 -5.77 23.32 -1.20
CA GLY A 80 -6.68 24.23 -1.91
C GLY A 80 -6.23 24.47 -3.35
N PHE A 81 -6.14 25.74 -3.76
CA PHE A 81 -5.63 26.12 -5.08
C PHE A 81 -4.10 26.10 -5.20
N LEU A 82 -3.39 25.95 -4.08
CA LEU A 82 -1.95 26.11 -4.02
C LEU A 82 -1.22 24.80 -4.30
N HIS A 83 -0.17 24.87 -5.13
CA HIS A 83 0.72 23.74 -5.40
C HIS A 83 1.70 23.54 -4.23
N ALA A 84 1.34 22.65 -3.30
CA ALA A 84 2.11 22.36 -2.10
C ALA A 84 3.38 21.54 -2.36
N GLY A 85 3.36 20.62 -3.34
CA GLY A 85 4.51 19.76 -3.63
C GLY A 85 4.30 18.79 -4.78
N ASN A 86 5.26 17.90 -4.96
CA ASN A 86 5.22 16.83 -5.95
C ASN A 86 5.45 15.48 -5.27
N ALA A 87 4.82 14.44 -5.80
CA ALA A 87 5.12 13.06 -5.43
C ALA A 87 5.38 12.23 -6.68
N THR A 88 6.19 11.18 -6.55
CA THR A 88 6.49 10.24 -7.62
C THR A 88 6.40 8.82 -7.10
N MET A 89 5.96 7.88 -7.94
CA MET A 89 6.11 6.44 -7.70
C MET A 89 6.76 5.83 -8.93
N GLU A 90 7.85 5.09 -8.76
CA GLU A 90 8.69 4.62 -9.85
C GLU A 90 9.08 3.15 -9.64
N VAL A 91 8.86 2.31 -10.65
CA VAL A 91 9.40 0.94 -10.69
C VAL A 91 10.82 1.05 -11.23
N LYS A 92 11.81 1.21 -10.35
CA LYS A 92 13.17 1.59 -10.75
C LYS A 92 13.90 0.52 -11.56
N GLU A 93 13.91 -0.68 -11.01
CA GLU A 93 14.75 -1.78 -11.49
C GLU A 93 14.20 -3.11 -10.95
N ILE A 94 14.72 -4.22 -11.47
CA ILE A 94 14.53 -5.54 -10.87
C ILE A 94 15.83 -5.94 -10.20
N VAL A 95 15.76 -6.23 -8.89
CA VAL A 95 16.92 -6.64 -8.08
C VAL A 95 16.76 -8.08 -7.61
N PRO A 96 17.87 -8.81 -7.39
CA PRO A 96 17.81 -10.09 -6.70
C PRO A 96 17.43 -9.88 -5.22
N VAL A 97 16.62 -10.79 -4.68
CA VAL A 97 16.32 -10.87 -3.26
C VAL A 97 16.15 -12.34 -2.87
N LYS A 98 17.06 -12.83 -2.01
CA LYS A 98 17.21 -14.27 -1.77
C LYS A 98 17.38 -14.98 -3.13
N ASP A 99 16.69 -16.09 -3.37
CA ASP A 99 16.74 -16.84 -4.64
C ASP A 99 15.73 -16.36 -5.68
N ARG A 100 15.20 -15.15 -5.53
CA ARG A 100 14.14 -14.60 -6.38
C ARG A 100 14.47 -13.20 -6.89
N ARG A 101 13.60 -12.68 -7.74
CA ARG A 101 13.71 -11.33 -8.31
C ARG A 101 12.56 -10.48 -7.82
N ALA A 102 12.85 -9.23 -7.46
CA ALA A 102 11.85 -8.27 -7.01
C ALA A 102 11.93 -6.96 -7.78
N PHE A 103 10.77 -6.36 -8.07
CA PHE A 103 10.68 -4.98 -8.49
C PHE A 103 11.07 -4.08 -7.32
N ARG A 104 12.04 -3.19 -7.54
CA ARG A 104 12.38 -2.12 -6.61
C ARG A 104 11.51 -0.91 -6.90
N ILE A 105 10.50 -0.71 -6.07
CA ILE A 105 9.53 0.38 -6.22
C ILE A 105 9.94 1.50 -5.27
N VAL A 106 10.08 2.72 -5.80
CA VAL A 106 10.46 3.90 -5.02
C VAL A 106 9.41 4.97 -5.15
N SER A 107 8.87 5.39 -4.01
CA SER A 107 8.01 6.56 -3.87
C SER A 107 8.75 7.72 -3.21
N THR A 108 8.57 8.94 -3.71
CA THR A 108 9.08 10.16 -3.04
C THR A 108 8.01 11.22 -2.96
N ALA A 109 8.02 12.02 -1.90
CA ALA A 109 7.17 13.20 -1.77
C ALA A 109 8.01 14.40 -1.31
N ARG A 110 7.86 15.54 -1.99
CA ARG A 110 8.62 16.75 -1.72
C ARG A 110 7.74 18.00 -1.80
N SER A 111 7.73 18.79 -0.74
CA SER A 111 7.16 20.14 -0.78
C SER A 111 7.97 21.07 -1.70
N LYS A 112 7.31 22.07 -2.27
CA LYS A 112 7.98 23.12 -3.06
C LYS A 112 8.78 24.06 -2.15
N LYS A 113 9.89 24.60 -2.65
CA LYS A 113 10.71 25.59 -1.92
C LYS A 113 9.90 26.79 -1.42
N THR A 114 8.92 27.25 -2.18
CA THR A 114 8.02 28.36 -1.80
C THR A 114 7.01 27.99 -0.70
N PHE A 115 6.80 26.69 -0.45
CA PHE A 115 5.95 26.15 0.62
C PHE A 115 6.75 25.55 1.78
N ASP A 116 8.06 25.36 1.62
CA ASP A 116 8.94 24.79 2.65
C ASP A 116 8.93 25.63 3.94
N PHE A 117 8.65 26.94 3.86
CA PHE A 117 8.57 27.84 5.02
C PHE A 117 7.43 27.48 5.97
N PHE A 118 6.31 26.95 5.45
CA PHE A 118 5.18 26.52 6.27
C PHE A 118 5.32 25.06 6.72
N PHE A 119 5.65 24.15 5.80
CA PHE A 119 5.84 22.74 6.13
C PHE A 119 6.72 22.00 5.10
N LYS A 120 7.98 21.72 5.47
CA LYS A 120 8.95 21.05 4.60
C LYS A 120 8.78 19.52 4.64
N VAL A 121 8.52 18.91 3.49
CA VAL A 121 8.37 17.45 3.30
C VAL A 121 9.48 16.92 2.41
N ARG A 122 10.17 15.85 2.83
CA ARG A 122 11.24 15.17 2.08
C ARG A 122 11.18 13.66 2.31
N ASP A 123 10.11 13.04 1.87
CA ASP A 123 9.84 11.64 2.16
C ASP A 123 10.34 10.73 1.06
N ARG A 124 10.73 9.53 1.48
CA ARG A 124 11.11 8.43 0.60
C ARG A 124 10.55 7.14 1.18
N VAL A 125 9.83 6.40 0.35
CA VAL A 125 9.32 5.07 0.67
C VAL A 125 9.78 4.11 -0.42
N GLU A 126 10.16 2.90 -0.06
CA GLU A 126 10.72 1.92 -0.97
C GLU A 126 10.22 0.52 -0.62
N SER A 127 9.89 -0.26 -1.65
CA SER A 127 9.45 -1.65 -1.51
C SER A 127 10.17 -2.56 -2.49
N LEU A 128 10.34 -3.83 -2.07
CA LEU A 128 10.78 -4.91 -2.93
C LEU A 128 9.61 -5.89 -3.13
N LEU A 129 8.95 -5.80 -4.29
CA LEU A 129 7.81 -6.62 -4.68
C LEU A 129 8.26 -7.84 -5.49
N ASP A 130 7.96 -9.05 -5.04
CA ASP A 130 8.29 -10.27 -5.80
C ASP A 130 7.74 -10.21 -7.24
N THR A 131 8.57 -10.51 -8.23
CA THR A 131 8.20 -10.33 -9.66
C THR A 131 7.19 -11.35 -10.19
N ALA A 132 7.10 -12.54 -9.58
CA ALA A 132 6.19 -13.59 -10.01
C ALA A 132 4.98 -13.68 -9.08
N GLY A 133 5.24 -13.78 -7.78
CA GLY A 133 4.23 -13.91 -6.76
C GLY A 133 3.56 -12.61 -6.37
N LEU A 134 4.14 -11.43 -6.65
CA LEU A 134 3.61 -10.13 -6.21
C LEU A 134 3.27 -10.08 -4.71
N PHE A 135 4.24 -10.38 -3.84
CA PHE A 135 4.17 -10.18 -2.39
C PHE A 135 5.42 -9.43 -1.91
N SER A 136 5.37 -8.81 -0.73
CA SER A 136 6.47 -7.96 -0.25
C SER A 136 7.61 -8.78 0.33
N TRP A 137 8.84 -8.40 -0.01
CA TRP A 137 10.08 -8.89 0.59
C TRP A 137 10.66 -7.91 1.60
N ARG A 138 10.60 -6.62 1.29
CA ARG A 138 11.14 -5.55 2.13
C ARG A 138 10.35 -4.27 1.93
N PHE A 139 10.19 -3.50 3.01
CA PHE A 139 9.61 -2.16 2.99
C PHE A 139 10.47 -1.20 3.83
N ASN A 140 10.81 -0.05 3.27
CA ASN A 140 11.54 1.01 3.94
C ASN A 140 10.79 2.33 3.79
N LYS A 141 10.67 3.08 4.88
CA LYS A 141 9.99 4.36 4.91
C LYS A 141 10.82 5.35 5.71
N THR A 142 11.25 6.42 5.05
CA THR A 142 11.99 7.55 5.62
C THR A 142 11.14 8.80 5.47
N LEU A 143 10.55 9.25 6.57
CA LEU A 143 9.72 10.45 6.61
C LEU A 143 10.47 11.62 7.23
N ARG A 144 10.45 12.76 6.55
CA ARG A 144 11.11 14.00 6.98
C ARG A 144 10.18 15.17 6.72
N GLU A 145 9.31 15.43 7.69
CA GLU A 145 8.15 16.33 7.56
C GLU A 145 8.14 17.38 8.68
N GLY A 146 8.58 18.60 8.42
CA GLY A 146 8.69 19.64 9.44
C GLY A 146 9.53 19.17 10.63
N ALA A 147 8.93 19.12 11.82
CA ALA A 147 9.56 18.57 13.03
C ALA A 147 9.44 17.03 13.16
N TYR A 148 8.59 16.40 12.37
CA TYR A 148 8.40 14.96 12.36
C TYR A 148 9.51 14.26 11.57
N LYS A 149 10.10 13.23 12.19
CA LYS A 149 11.24 12.46 11.68
C LYS A 149 11.04 11.01 12.10
N PHE A 150 10.87 10.14 11.12
CA PHE A 150 10.53 8.74 11.35
C PHE A 150 11.15 7.84 10.29
N ASP A 151 11.73 6.73 10.73
CA ASP A 151 12.18 5.65 9.88
C ASP A 151 11.47 4.34 10.26
N LEU A 152 11.08 3.57 9.26
CA LEU A 152 10.51 2.23 9.39
C LEU A 152 11.19 1.32 8.39
N ASN A 153 11.73 0.21 8.89
CA ASN A 153 12.30 -0.86 8.09
C ASN A 153 11.54 -2.15 8.40
N VAL A 154 11.12 -2.86 7.36
CA VAL A 154 10.41 -4.14 7.49
C VAL A 154 11.03 -5.16 6.56
N ASP A 155 11.43 -6.30 7.11
CA ASP A 155 11.83 -7.48 6.36
C ASP A 155 10.73 -8.54 6.48
N TYR A 156 10.19 -8.98 5.36
CA TYR A 156 9.14 -9.99 5.31
C TYR A 156 9.75 -11.38 5.09
N ASP A 157 9.63 -12.23 6.11
CA ASP A 157 9.86 -13.66 6.00
C ASP A 157 8.55 -14.37 5.62
N GLN A 158 8.28 -14.33 4.31
CA GLN A 158 7.11 -14.96 3.71
C GLN A 158 7.11 -16.49 3.84
N TYR A 159 8.28 -17.12 4.04
CA TYR A 159 8.38 -18.56 4.27
C TYR A 159 7.85 -18.95 5.64
N ARG A 160 8.19 -18.15 6.65
CA ARG A 160 7.83 -18.42 8.05
C ARG A 160 6.60 -17.66 8.53
N GLY A 161 5.99 -16.85 7.67
CA GLY A 161 4.83 -16.02 8.00
C GLY A 161 5.15 -14.96 9.07
N LYS A 162 6.32 -14.30 8.97
CA LYS A 162 6.75 -13.28 9.94
C LYS A 162 7.23 -12.00 9.24
N ALA A 163 6.93 -10.84 9.83
CA ALA A 163 7.55 -9.57 9.48
C ALA A 163 8.44 -9.10 10.64
N PHE A 164 9.69 -8.75 10.36
CA PHE A 164 10.61 -8.16 11.31
C PHE A 164 10.62 -6.66 11.11
N VAL A 165 10.21 -5.92 12.12
CA VAL A 165 9.91 -4.49 12.03
C VAL A 165 10.85 -3.72 12.94
N GLU A 166 11.52 -2.71 12.39
CA GLU A 166 12.30 -1.70 13.12
C GLU A 166 11.66 -0.34 12.91
N LEU A 167 11.32 0.36 14.01
CA LEU A 167 10.80 1.73 13.98
C LEU A 167 11.75 2.65 14.72
N ILE A 168 12.07 3.78 14.13
CA ILE A 168 12.91 4.81 14.74
C ILE A 168 12.21 6.16 14.65
N ARG A 169 11.98 6.80 15.79
CA ARG A 169 11.54 8.18 15.90
C ARG A 169 12.71 9.03 16.35
N TYR A 170 12.83 10.24 15.81
CA TYR A 170 13.93 11.14 16.13
C TYR A 170 13.44 12.43 16.80
N HIS A 171 14.32 13.04 17.58
CA HIS A 171 14.20 14.47 17.88
C HIS A 171 14.63 15.25 16.64
N ASN A 172 14.01 16.42 16.42
CA ASN A 172 14.32 17.28 15.29
C ASN A 172 15.55 18.17 15.60
N THR A 173 16.70 17.54 15.75
CA THR A 173 18.01 18.17 15.98
C THR A 173 18.90 18.03 14.76
N ASN A 174 20.02 18.76 14.72
CA ASN A 174 21.04 18.61 13.69
C ASN A 174 22.42 18.35 14.33
N PRO A 175 22.94 17.10 14.29
CA PRO A 175 22.39 15.90 13.66
C PRO A 175 21.13 15.37 14.38
N LEU A 176 20.32 14.55 13.69
CA LEU A 176 19.15 13.89 14.28
C LEU A 176 19.57 12.95 15.41
N THR A 177 18.90 13.05 16.56
CA THR A 177 19.11 12.12 17.68
C THR A 177 17.91 11.18 17.84
N VAL A 178 18.16 9.93 18.22
CA VAL A 178 17.10 8.93 18.39
C VAL A 178 16.26 9.27 19.62
N LYS A 179 14.96 9.47 19.40
CA LYS A 179 13.96 9.65 20.47
C LYS A 179 13.44 8.30 20.98
N LYS A 180 13.17 7.38 20.05
CA LYS A 180 12.66 6.05 20.36
C LYS A 180 13.06 5.08 19.26
N LYS A 181 13.49 3.89 19.64
CA LYS A 181 13.75 2.79 18.72
C LYS A 181 13.03 1.54 19.22
N GLU A 182 12.34 0.85 18.32
CA GLU A 182 11.55 -0.34 18.64
C GLU A 182 11.85 -1.43 17.61
N HIS A 183 11.97 -2.67 18.10
CA HIS A 183 12.04 -3.87 17.26
C HIS A 183 10.91 -4.81 17.65
N LEU A 184 10.22 -5.37 16.68
CA LEU A 184 9.19 -6.35 16.92
C LEU A 184 9.08 -7.33 15.76
N MET A 185 8.54 -8.51 16.07
CA MET A 185 8.14 -9.49 15.07
C MET A 185 6.61 -9.52 15.04
N VAL A 186 6.04 -9.43 13.84
CA VAL A 186 4.59 -9.48 13.60
C VAL A 186 4.28 -10.73 12.79
N PRO A 187 3.40 -11.63 13.26
CA PRO A 187 2.89 -12.71 12.43
C PRO A 187 2.14 -12.13 11.22
N ILE A 188 2.46 -12.63 10.02
CA ILE A 188 1.82 -12.19 8.78
C ILE A 188 1.19 -13.38 8.06
N PRO A 189 -0.02 -13.22 7.50
CA PRO A 189 -0.55 -14.20 6.56
C PRO A 189 0.35 -14.32 5.32
N PRO A 190 0.28 -15.45 4.60
CA PRO A 190 0.87 -15.57 3.28
C PRO A 190 0.51 -14.40 2.38
N TYR A 191 1.47 -14.01 1.52
CA TYR A 191 1.27 -13.00 0.49
C TYR A 191 0.98 -11.59 1.01
N THR A 192 1.38 -11.30 2.25
CA THR A 192 1.20 -9.97 2.83
C THR A 192 1.96 -8.92 2.01
N LEU A 193 1.30 -7.77 1.82
CA LEU A 193 1.78 -6.66 1.01
C LEU A 193 2.00 -5.43 1.89
N ASP A 194 3.05 -4.65 1.65
CA ASP A 194 3.09 -3.27 2.14
C ASP A 194 2.18 -2.36 1.28
N ILE A 195 2.13 -1.07 1.61
CA ILE A 195 1.20 -0.15 0.96
C ILE A 195 1.55 0.17 -0.50
N LEU A 196 2.83 0.26 -0.88
CA LEU A 196 3.22 0.49 -2.27
C LEU A 196 2.95 -0.78 -3.09
N ASP A 197 3.30 -1.92 -2.52
CA ASP A 197 3.11 -3.21 -3.16
C ASP A 197 1.63 -3.54 -3.34
N ALA A 198 0.79 -3.21 -2.36
CA ALA A 198 -0.67 -3.33 -2.48
C ALA A 198 -1.21 -2.49 -3.64
N PHE A 199 -0.73 -1.27 -3.85
CA PHE A 199 -1.14 -0.45 -4.99
C PHE A 199 -0.79 -1.10 -6.33
N TYR A 200 0.44 -1.58 -6.49
CA TYR A 200 0.85 -2.23 -7.74
C TYR A 200 0.14 -3.58 -7.94
N PHE A 201 -0.06 -4.34 -6.87
CA PHE A 201 -0.83 -5.59 -6.92
C PHE A 201 -2.27 -5.36 -7.40
N VAL A 202 -2.99 -4.38 -6.84
CA VAL A 202 -4.36 -4.04 -7.25
C VAL A 202 -4.47 -3.79 -8.76
N ARG A 203 -3.46 -3.17 -9.38
CA ARG A 203 -3.44 -2.88 -10.82
C ARG A 203 -3.38 -4.13 -11.69
N THR A 204 -2.96 -5.26 -11.15
CA THR A 204 -2.94 -6.56 -11.85
C THR A 204 -4.26 -7.32 -11.74
N GLN A 205 -5.20 -6.85 -10.90
CA GLN A 205 -6.44 -7.56 -10.60
C GLN A 205 -7.56 -7.18 -11.58
N ASN A 206 -8.48 -8.11 -11.81
CA ASN A 206 -9.71 -7.84 -12.56
C ASN A 206 -10.74 -7.13 -11.67
N LEU A 207 -10.65 -5.80 -11.60
CA LEU A 207 -11.49 -4.96 -10.74
C LEU A 207 -12.92 -4.83 -11.28
N ARG A 208 -13.90 -5.46 -10.61
CA ARG A 208 -15.32 -5.41 -10.98
C ARG A 208 -16.11 -4.52 -10.02
N VAL A 209 -17.01 -3.70 -10.55
CA VAL A 209 -17.89 -2.84 -9.74
C VAL A 209 -18.72 -3.73 -8.79
N GLY A 210 -18.80 -3.33 -7.53
CA GLY A 210 -19.53 -4.08 -6.50
C GLY A 210 -18.83 -5.33 -5.96
N MET A 211 -17.74 -5.81 -6.59
CA MET A 211 -16.98 -6.96 -6.10
C MET A 211 -15.75 -6.48 -5.30
N PRO A 212 -15.74 -6.63 -3.97
CA PRO A 212 -14.60 -6.22 -3.17
C PRO A 212 -13.41 -7.15 -3.37
N LEU A 213 -12.21 -6.57 -3.44
CA LEU A 213 -10.95 -7.29 -3.34
C LEU A 213 -10.42 -7.16 -1.91
N TYR A 214 -9.96 -8.26 -1.32
CA TYR A 214 -9.36 -8.27 0.01
C TYR A 214 -7.86 -8.49 -0.07
N ILE A 215 -7.10 -7.67 0.66
CA ILE A 215 -5.63 -7.72 0.67
C ILE A 215 -5.13 -7.77 2.11
N ASN A 216 -4.24 -8.70 2.41
CA ASN A 216 -3.47 -8.67 3.65
C ASN A 216 -2.39 -7.60 3.52
N ASN A 217 -2.56 -6.49 4.20
CA ASN A 217 -1.63 -5.38 4.18
C ASN A 217 -0.93 -5.23 5.52
N HIS A 218 0.40 -5.17 5.51
CA HIS A 218 1.15 -4.79 6.70
C HIS A 218 1.45 -3.30 6.68
N ASP A 219 1.11 -2.61 7.76
CA ASP A 219 1.48 -1.22 7.99
C ASP A 219 1.95 -1.02 9.43
N ASN A 220 3.12 -0.42 9.57
CA ASN A 220 3.82 -0.19 10.83
C ASN A 220 3.98 -1.47 11.68
N LYS A 221 3.05 -1.73 12.61
CA LYS A 221 3.11 -2.82 13.59
C LYS A 221 1.98 -3.84 13.45
N LYS A 222 1.14 -3.70 12.42
CA LYS A 222 -0.13 -4.44 12.32
C LYS A 222 -0.38 -4.91 10.90
N VAL A 223 -1.08 -6.04 10.80
CA VAL A 223 -1.67 -6.51 9.56
C VAL A 223 -3.14 -6.12 9.54
N TYR A 224 -3.57 -5.52 8.43
CA TYR A 224 -4.95 -5.15 8.15
C TYR A 224 -5.44 -5.94 6.95
N LYS A 225 -6.70 -6.37 7.00
CA LYS A 225 -7.39 -6.91 5.84
C LYS A 225 -8.06 -5.76 5.09
N LEU A 226 -7.35 -5.17 4.14
CA LEU A 226 -7.87 -4.05 3.34
C LEU A 226 -8.99 -4.55 2.44
N LYS A 227 -10.11 -3.83 2.43
CA LYS A 227 -11.22 -4.02 1.50
C LYS A 227 -11.15 -2.95 0.42
N VAL A 228 -10.81 -3.34 -0.80
CA VAL A 228 -10.79 -2.48 -1.98
C VAL A 228 -12.14 -2.62 -2.69
N LEU A 229 -12.97 -1.57 -2.61
CA LEU A 229 -14.28 -1.53 -3.27
C LEU A 229 -14.21 -0.71 -4.56
N VAL A 230 -14.58 -1.32 -5.68
CA VAL A 230 -14.72 -0.62 -6.95
C VAL A 230 -16.11 0.01 -7.00
N GLN A 231 -16.17 1.33 -6.85
CA GLN A 231 -17.44 2.07 -6.80
C GLN A 231 -18.05 2.27 -8.19
N LYS A 232 -17.22 2.58 -9.19
CA LYS A 232 -17.65 2.82 -10.57
C LYS A 232 -16.47 2.72 -11.54
N ARG A 233 -16.78 2.61 -12.82
CA ARG A 233 -15.82 2.79 -13.92
C ARG A 233 -16.14 4.08 -14.65
N GLU A 234 -15.12 4.86 -14.98
CA GLU A 234 -15.27 6.16 -15.60
C GLU A 234 -14.32 6.29 -16.79
N THR A 235 -14.83 6.86 -17.88
CA THR A 235 -13.98 7.22 -19.00
C THR A 235 -13.23 8.52 -18.67
N VAL A 236 -11.91 8.44 -18.59
CA VAL A 236 -11.04 9.59 -18.31
C VAL A 236 -10.35 10.02 -19.59
N LYS A 237 -10.43 11.31 -19.92
CA LYS A 237 -9.65 11.93 -21.00
C LYS A 237 -8.40 12.57 -20.42
N VAL A 238 -7.24 12.09 -20.85
CA VAL A 238 -5.93 12.67 -20.53
C VAL A 238 -5.23 13.08 -21.83
N LYS A 239 -4.06 13.73 -21.72
CA LYS A 239 -3.27 14.13 -22.91
C LYS A 239 -2.93 12.95 -23.83
N ALA A 240 -2.77 11.75 -23.26
CA ALA A 240 -2.49 10.51 -24.00
C ALA A 240 -3.72 9.88 -24.68
N GLY A 241 -4.94 10.42 -24.49
CA GLY A 241 -6.16 9.89 -25.10
C GLY A 241 -7.31 9.69 -24.11
N LYS A 242 -8.32 8.94 -24.54
CA LYS A 242 -9.45 8.53 -23.70
C LYS A 242 -9.23 7.09 -23.23
N PHE A 243 -9.36 6.87 -21.93
CA PHE A 243 -9.23 5.57 -21.29
C PHE A 243 -10.51 5.27 -20.51
N ARG A 244 -10.88 4.00 -20.40
CA ARG A 244 -12.08 3.53 -19.69
C ARG A 244 -11.69 2.64 -18.51
#